data_AF-A0A8J7DJB9-F1
#
_entry.id   AF-A0A8J7DJB9-F1
#
_cell.length_a   1.000
_cell.length_b   1.000
_cell.length_c   1.000
_cell.angle_alpha   90.00
_cell.angle_beta   90.00
_cell.angle_gamma   90.00
#
_symmetry.space_group_name_H-M   'P 1'
#
loop_
_entity.id
_entity.type
_entity.pdbx_description
1 polymer ?
#
loop_
_entity_poly.entity_id
_entity_poly.type
_entity_poly.pdbx_seq_one_letter_code
_entity_poly.pdbx_strand_id
1 'polypeptide(L)'
;MATSYTVEVHHQGSTHTLTVPEDQTILDVAQAAGLDLPTSCGAGVCTTCAALVLEGEVEQGDGMGVSTELQAEGYALLCVAYPRSDIKLETEKEDIVYQKQFGQG
;
A
#
# COMPACT_ATOMS: atom_id res chain seq x y z
N MET A 1 7.24 -16.17 17.42
CA MET A 1 6.62 -14.83 17.42
C MET A 1 6.78 -14.33 16.01
N ALA A 2 5.70 -13.93 15.34
CA ALA A 2 5.78 -13.33 14.01
C ALA A 2 6.44 -11.95 14.13
N THR A 3 7.30 -11.59 13.17
CA THR A 3 7.89 -10.24 13.15
C THR A 3 6.79 -9.25 12.81
N SER A 4 6.83 -8.07 13.42
CA SER A 4 5.88 -6.99 13.15
C SER A 4 6.63 -5.67 12.97
N TYR A 5 6.09 -4.82 12.11
CA TYR A 5 6.67 -3.53 11.78
C TYR A 5 5.71 -2.39 12.08
N THR A 6 6.28 -1.21 12.34
CA THR A 6 5.52 0.02 12.49
C THR A 6 5.22 0.58 11.11
N VAL A 7 3.94 0.80 10.81
CA VAL A 7 3.51 1.42 9.55
C VAL A 7 2.81 2.74 9.87
N GLU A 8 3.44 3.84 9.48
CA GLU A 8 2.87 5.19 9.53
C GLU A 8 2.13 5.47 8.23
N VAL A 9 0.81 5.66 8.32
CA VAL A 9 -0.10 5.87 7.20
C VAL A 9 -0.56 7.32 7.20
N HIS A 10 -0.21 8.06 6.16
CA HIS A 10 -0.76 9.39 5.88
C HIS A 10 -2.01 9.24 5.01
N HIS A 11 -3.17 9.60 5.57
CA HIS A 11 -4.47 9.42 4.95
C HIS A 11 -5.38 10.60 5.24
N GLN A 12 -5.91 11.26 4.20
CA GLN A 12 -6.84 12.39 4.31
C GLN A 12 -6.34 13.52 5.24
N GLY A 13 -5.04 13.79 5.21
CA GLY A 13 -4.40 14.80 6.05
C GLY A 13 -4.20 14.41 7.53
N SER A 14 -4.48 13.16 7.90
CA SER A 14 -4.21 12.59 9.22
C SER A 14 -3.08 11.55 9.15
N THR A 15 -2.38 11.38 10.28
CA THR A 15 -1.34 10.35 10.44
C THR A 15 -1.84 9.27 11.39
N HIS A 16 -1.78 8.02 10.94
CA HIS A 16 -2.14 6.83 11.72
C HIS A 16 -0.92 5.93 11.87
N THR A 17 -0.75 5.29 13.02
CA THR A 17 0.35 4.35 13.25
C THR A 17 -0.22 2.98 13.54
N LEU A 18 0.19 1.99 12.74
CA LEU A 18 -0.26 0.61 12.83
C LEU A 18 0.92 -0.29 13.19
N THR A 19 0.65 -1.40 13.88
CA THR A 19 1.60 -2.50 14.05
C THR A 19 1.16 -3.64 13.13
N VAL A 20 1.92 -3.86 12.07
CA VAL A 20 1.55 -4.78 10.98
C VAL A 20 2.49 -6.00 11.03
N PRO A 21 1.96 -7.22 11.26
CA PRO A 21 2.73 -8.46 11.14
C PRO A 21 3.27 -8.66 9.72
N GLU A 22 4.45 -9.25 9.59
CA GLU A 22 5.10 -9.50 8.29
C GLU A 22 4.32 -10.45 7.36
N ASP A 23 3.39 -11.22 7.92
CA ASP A 23 2.52 -12.18 7.26
C ASP A 23 1.09 -11.65 6.99
N GLN A 24 0.84 -10.37 7.26
CA GLN A 24 -0.44 -9.71 6.97
C GLN A 24 -0.24 -8.51 6.04
N THR A 25 -1.28 -8.22 5.25
CA THR A 25 -1.26 -7.05 4.38
C THR A 25 -1.49 -5.78 5.18
N ILE A 26 -0.92 -4.67 4.72
CA ILE A 26 -1.12 -3.37 5.36
C ILE A 26 -2.61 -2.98 5.34
N LEU A 27 -3.33 -3.28 4.25
CA LEU A 27 -4.76 -2.98 4.14
C LEU A 27 -5.59 -3.74 5.17
N ASP A 28 -5.38 -5.06 5.33
CA ASP A 28 -6.16 -5.87 6.26
C ASP A 28 -6.01 -5.37 7.70
N VAL A 29 -4.78 -5.04 8.11
CA VAL A 29 -4.50 -4.51 9.45
C VAL A 29 -5.08 -3.10 9.63
N ALA A 30 -5.01 -2.24 8.61
CA ALA A 30 -5.62 -0.92 8.64
C ALA A 30 -7.14 -1.00 8.84
N GLN A 31 -7.82 -1.85 8.07
CA GLN A 31 -9.27 -2.06 8.18
C GLN A 31 -9.66 -2.66 9.53
N ALA A 32 -8.91 -3.64 10.03
CA ALA A 32 -9.13 -4.22 11.35
C ALA A 32 -8.94 -3.19 12.49
N ALA A 33 -8.09 -2.20 12.28
CA ALA A 33 -7.88 -1.07 13.20
C ALA A 33 -8.92 0.06 13.04
N GLY A 34 -9.87 -0.07 12.11
CA GLY A 34 -10.91 0.93 11.83
C GLY A 34 -10.45 2.09 10.93
N LEU A 35 -9.29 1.98 10.29
CA LEU A 35 -8.84 2.91 9.25
C LEU A 35 -9.40 2.48 7.90
N ASP A 36 -10.40 3.21 7.42
CA ASP A 36 -11.07 2.93 6.15
C ASP A 36 -10.24 3.41 4.96
N LEU A 37 -9.43 2.53 4.40
CA LEU A 37 -8.62 2.79 3.22
C LEU A 37 -9.37 2.34 1.95
N PRO A 38 -9.25 3.10 0.83
CA PRO A 38 -9.94 2.78 -0.40
C PRO A 38 -9.50 1.42 -0.95
N THR A 39 -10.48 0.56 -1.27
CA THR A 39 -10.26 -0.74 -1.91
C THR A 39 -11.43 -1.09 -2.83
N SER A 40 -11.15 -1.87 -3.87
CA SER A 40 -12.16 -2.35 -4.81
C SER A 40 -12.03 -3.86 -5.05
N CYS A 41 -10.89 -4.32 -5.59
CA CYS A 41 -10.72 -5.75 -5.89
C CYS A 41 -10.17 -6.58 -4.73
N GLY A 42 -9.39 -5.99 -3.81
CA GLY A 42 -8.69 -6.71 -2.74
C GLY A 42 -7.69 -7.79 -3.21
N ALA A 43 -7.31 -7.81 -4.49
CA ALA A 43 -6.57 -8.91 -5.12
C ALA A 43 -5.36 -8.44 -5.93
N GLY A 44 -4.88 -7.21 -5.71
CA GLY A 44 -3.69 -6.68 -6.37
C GLY A 44 -3.86 -6.37 -7.87
N VAL A 45 -5.08 -6.33 -8.41
CA VAL A 45 -5.34 -6.14 -9.85
C VAL A 45 -5.82 -4.74 -10.24
N CYS A 46 -6.43 -3.99 -9.31
CA CYS A 46 -6.84 -2.60 -9.51
C CYS A 46 -5.89 -1.63 -8.82
N THR A 47 -6.08 -0.32 -9.06
CA THR A 47 -5.25 0.75 -8.49
C THR A 47 -5.87 1.47 -7.29
N THR A 48 -7.07 1.09 -6.85
CA THR A 48 -7.82 1.80 -5.79
C THR A 48 -7.10 1.87 -4.44
N CYS A 49 -6.39 0.81 -4.06
CA CYS A 49 -5.59 0.78 -2.83
C CYS A 49 -4.16 1.29 -3.00
N ALA A 50 -3.88 2.05 -4.06
CA ALA A 50 -2.54 2.55 -4.35
C ALA A 50 -2.09 3.57 -3.30
N ALA A 51 -0.86 3.38 -2.85
CA ALA A 51 -0.14 4.27 -1.96
C ALA A 51 1.30 4.48 -2.47
N LEU A 52 1.95 5.51 -1.96
CA LEU A 52 3.38 5.77 -2.17
C LEU A 52 4.12 5.47 -0.87
N VAL A 53 5.08 4.55 -0.93
CA VAL A 53 6.02 4.28 0.17
C VAL A 53 7.07 5.38 0.17
N LEU A 54 7.08 6.19 1.23
CA LEU A 54 8.02 7.30 1.43
C LEU A 54 9.31 6.83 2.09
N GLU A 55 9.18 5.87 3.02
CA GLU A 55 10.28 5.23 3.74
C GLU A 55 9.96 3.76 3.98
N GLY A 56 10.99 2.91 3.95
CA GLY A 56 10.86 1.47 4.19
C GLY A 56 10.60 0.65 2.93
N GLU A 57 10.35 -0.64 3.13
CA GLU A 57 10.19 -1.62 2.06
C GLU A 57 8.95 -2.49 2.27
N VAL A 58 8.25 -2.76 1.17
CA VAL A 58 7.15 -3.72 1.10
C VAL A 58 7.46 -4.80 0.08
N GLU A 59 6.97 -6.00 0.34
CA GLU A 59 6.89 -7.07 -0.65
C GLU A 59 5.46 -7.12 -1.20
N GLN A 60 5.32 -7.04 -2.52
CA GLN A 60 4.02 -7.03 -3.22
C GLN A 60 4.03 -7.89 -4.49
N GLY A 61 4.51 -9.13 -4.38
CA GLY A 61 4.66 -10.05 -5.52
C GLY A 61 3.37 -10.29 -6.33
N ASP A 62 2.21 -10.14 -5.68
CA ASP A 62 0.88 -10.31 -6.30
C ASP A 62 0.29 -9.00 -6.88
N GLY A 63 1.04 -7.89 -6.83
CA GLY A 63 0.61 -6.56 -7.28
C GLY A 63 0.61 -6.35 -8.80
N MET A 64 -0.20 -7.12 -9.55
CA MET A 64 -0.30 -7.03 -11.01
C MET A 64 -0.87 -5.68 -11.52
N GLY A 65 -1.63 -4.99 -10.68
CA GLY A 65 -2.26 -3.70 -10.98
C GLY A 65 -1.29 -2.51 -10.94
N VAL A 66 -0.04 -2.72 -10.54
CA VAL A 66 1.03 -1.71 -10.55
C VAL A 66 2.26 -2.24 -11.29
N SER A 67 2.75 -1.51 -12.30
CA SER A 67 3.91 -1.95 -13.09
C SER A 67 5.19 -2.00 -12.25
N THR A 68 6.13 -2.87 -12.60
CA THR A 68 7.42 -2.97 -11.89
C THR A 68 8.20 -1.65 -11.84
N GLU A 69 8.02 -0.79 -12.84
CA GLU A 69 8.63 0.54 -12.90
C GLU A 69 8.03 1.48 -11.84
N LEU A 70 6.70 1.47 -11.68
CA LEU A 70 6.03 2.21 -10.63
C LEU A 70 6.31 1.62 -9.24
N GLN A 71 6.47 0.30 -9.13
CA GLN A 71 6.92 -0.32 -7.88
C GLN A 71 8.32 0.18 -7.47
N ALA A 72 9.23 0.34 -8.43
CA ALA A 72 10.56 0.90 -8.20
C ALA A 72 10.54 2.40 -7.82
N GLU A 73 9.50 3.14 -8.25
CA GLU A 73 9.24 4.52 -7.80
C GLU A 73 8.61 4.59 -6.38
N GLY A 74 8.35 3.44 -5.75
CA GLY A 74 7.78 3.34 -4.41
C GLY A 74 6.25 3.19 -4.38
N TYR A 75 5.57 3.06 -5.52
CA TYR A 75 4.13 2.81 -5.52
C TYR A 75 3.82 1.36 -5.12
N ALA A 76 2.84 1.20 -4.23
CA ALA A 76 2.42 -0.09 -3.76
C ALA A 76 0.90 -0.24 -3.70
N LEU A 77 0.41 -1.46 -3.86
CA LEU A 77 -1.00 -1.81 -3.66
C LEU A 77 -1.18 -2.39 -2.27
N LEU A 78 -1.78 -1.61 -1.35
CA LEU A 78 -1.84 -1.98 0.07
C LEU A 78 -2.58 -3.30 0.33
N CYS A 79 -3.50 -3.71 -0.56
CA CYS A 79 -4.24 -4.98 -0.46
C CYS A 79 -3.38 -6.24 -0.64
N VAL A 80 -2.16 -6.11 -1.15
CA VAL A 80 -1.21 -7.22 -1.36
C VAL A 80 0.21 -6.83 -0.92
N ALA A 81 0.34 -5.76 -0.14
CA ALA A 81 1.63 -5.27 0.35
C ALA A 81 1.90 -5.79 1.75
N TYR A 82 2.95 -6.58 1.89
CA TYR A 82 3.45 -7.09 3.16
C TYR A 82 4.65 -6.26 3.61
N PRO A 83 4.72 -5.82 4.89
CA PRO A 83 5.84 -5.03 5.36
C PRO A 83 7.11 -5.88 5.49
N ARG A 84 8.27 -5.30 5.16
CA ARG A 84 9.60 -5.89 5.37
C ARG A 84 10.53 -5.01 6.22
N SER A 85 10.06 -3.80 6.57
CA SER A 85 10.68 -2.88 7.51
C SER A 85 9.60 -2.01 8.16
N ASP A 86 10.00 -1.12 9.08
CA ASP A 86 9.17 0.03 9.43
C ASP A 86 8.93 0.88 8.18
N ILE A 87 7.72 1.40 8.01
CA ILE A 87 7.26 2.06 6.79
C ILE A 87 6.62 3.40 7.11
N LYS A 88 6.85 4.38 6.24
CA LYS A 88 5.99 5.55 6.09
C LYS A 88 5.39 5.54 4.70
N LEU A 89 4.08 5.72 4.60
CA LEU A 89 3.39 5.72 3.32
C LEU A 89 2.32 6.80 3.25
N GLU A 90 2.02 7.23 2.03
CA GLU A 90 0.95 8.17 1.72
C GLU A 90 -0.07 7.52 0.80
N THR A 91 -1.33 7.55 1.22
CA THR A 91 -2.45 6.95 0.47
C THR A 91 -2.96 7.89 -0.64
N GLU A 92 -4.13 7.58 -1.22
CA GLU A 92 -4.81 8.45 -2.20
C GLU A 92 -4.00 8.63 -3.50
N LYS A 93 -3.28 7.58 -3.93
CA LYS A 93 -2.45 7.59 -5.14
C LYS A 93 -3.09 6.90 -6.35
N GLU A 94 -4.36 6.49 -6.25
CA GLU A 94 -5.08 5.80 -7.34
C GLU A 94 -5.00 6.56 -8.66
N ASP A 95 -5.38 7.83 -8.68
CA ASP A 95 -5.38 8.63 -9.91
C ASP A 95 -3.99 8.72 -10.54
N ILE A 96 -2.95 8.90 -9.72
CA ILE A 96 -1.57 9.02 -10.20
C ILE A 96 -1.11 7.69 -10.81
N VAL A 97 -1.33 6.57 -10.11
CA VAL A 97 -0.94 5.24 -10.60
C VAL A 97 -1.73 4.90 -11.86
N TYR A 98 -3.04 5.15 -11.87
CA TYR A 98 -3.89 4.91 -13.04
C TYR A 98 -3.41 5.69 -14.27
N GLN A 99 -3.14 6.99 -14.12
CA GLN A 99 -2.67 7.82 -15.23
C GLN A 99 -1.28 7.40 -15.72
N LYS A 100 -0.34 7.12 -14.81
CA LYS A 100 1.00 6.68 -15.19
C LYS A 100 0.99 5.32 -15.90
N GLN A 101 0.06 4.42 -15.54
CA GLN A 101 0.02 3.06 -16.07
C GLN A 101 -0.85 2.89 -17.31
N PHE A 102 -1.97 3.61 -17.39
CA PHE A 102 -2.97 3.43 -18.45
C PHE A 102 -3.26 4.72 -19.26
N GLY A 103 -2.80 5.87 -18.77
CA GLY A 103 -3.07 7.18 -19.38
C GLY A 103 -2.16 7.57 -20.55
N GLN A 104 -1.15 6.76 -20.88
CA GLN A 104 -0.35 6.96 -22.09
C GLN A 104 -1.05 6.32 -23.29
N GLY A 105 -1.92 7.11 -23.92
CA GLY A 105 -2.45 6.90 -25.28
C GLY A 105 -1.84 7.88 -26.27
#